data_AF-A0AAU5TH65-F1
#
_entry.id   AF-A0AAU5TH65-F1
#
_cell.length_a   1.000
_cell.length_b   1.000
_cell.length_c   1.000
_cell.angle_alpha   90.00
_cell.angle_beta   90.00
_cell.angle_gamma   90.00
#
_symmetry.space_group_name_H-M   'P 1'
#
loop_
_entity.id
_entity.type
_entity.pdbx_description
1 polymer ?
#
loop_
_entity_poly.entity_id
_entity_poly.type
_entity_poly.pdbx_seq_one_letter_code
_entity_poly.pdbx_strand_id
1 'polypeptide(L)'
;MADLTGATLPVCLTCGTQYAAPRPDCPVCLDERQYVGRGGQQWTSVAELRADGHQGRFEEQGPGVLGIGSTPEFAIGQRALLLRTAAGNVLWDCVPYLDDAVIREVRELGGITAIAISHPHFYSTMADWAHAFDAPVYLHEADRQWVGRPDPALRFWSGRTHRLTDELTLINPGVHFPGSAVMHWNVGRGALFTGDIVNVGPDPRWVSIMYSYANHVPERPDAVRAAGELLAGYRFDRIYGAWWDGAVTAGGNEVLARSVERYLRHEQAPPMKDGS
;
A
#
# COMPACT_ATOMS: atom_id res chain seq x y z
N MET A 1 -25.89 -1.51 -12.33
CA MET A 1 -24.53 -1.71 -12.89
C MET A 1 -23.68 -0.58 -12.34
N ALA A 2 -22.52 -0.86 -11.75
CA ALA A 2 -21.61 0.21 -11.32
C ALA A 2 -21.20 1.04 -12.54
N ASP A 3 -21.10 2.36 -12.39
CA ASP A 3 -20.62 3.23 -13.45
C ASP A 3 -19.12 3.00 -13.65
N LEU A 4 -18.76 2.08 -14.54
CA LEU A 4 -17.39 1.72 -14.85
C LEU A 4 -16.82 2.61 -15.97
N THR A 5 -17.13 3.91 -15.95
CA THR A 5 -16.55 4.90 -16.88
C THR A 5 -15.03 4.87 -16.91
N GLY A 6 -14.38 4.39 -15.84
CA GLY A 6 -12.94 4.20 -15.76
C GLY A 6 -12.40 2.92 -16.41
N ALA A 7 -13.22 1.94 -16.77
CA ALA A 7 -12.72 0.61 -17.15
C ALA A 7 -11.86 0.59 -18.42
N THR A 8 -12.02 1.57 -19.31
CA THR A 8 -11.21 1.74 -20.53
C THR A 8 -10.10 2.78 -20.39
N LEU A 9 -9.98 3.43 -19.22
CA LEU A 9 -8.90 4.37 -18.95
C LEU A 9 -7.55 3.64 -18.86
N PRO A 10 -6.46 4.33 -19.25
CA PRO A 10 -5.14 3.72 -19.26
C PRO A 10 -4.66 3.38 -17.86
N VAL A 11 -4.25 2.13 -17.70
CA VAL A 11 -3.58 1.56 -16.53
C VAL A 11 -2.15 1.25 -16.93
N CYS A 12 -1.16 1.74 -16.18
CA CYS A 12 0.24 1.41 -16.45
C CYS A 12 0.48 -0.09 -16.23
N LEU A 13 1.06 -0.77 -17.22
CA LEU A 13 1.37 -2.20 -17.13
C LEU A 13 2.40 -2.53 -16.04
N THR A 14 3.30 -1.59 -15.70
CA THR A 14 4.36 -1.81 -14.70
C THR A 14 3.88 -1.55 -13.28
N CYS A 15 3.32 -0.37 -12.98
CA CYS A 15 2.94 0.00 -11.61
C CYS A 15 1.43 -0.12 -11.32
N GLY A 16 0.59 -0.31 -12.33
CA GLY A 16 -0.85 -0.45 -12.15
C GLY A 16 -1.61 0.86 -11.87
N THR A 17 -0.94 2.01 -11.84
CA THR A 17 -1.59 3.33 -11.67
C THR A 17 -2.47 3.65 -12.88
N GLN A 18 -3.72 4.04 -12.63
CA GLN A 18 -4.67 4.50 -13.64
C GLN A 18 -4.57 6.02 -13.86
N TYR A 19 -4.75 6.47 -15.10
CA TYR A 19 -4.74 7.88 -15.47
C TYR A 19 -6.05 8.31 -16.14
N ALA A 20 -6.42 9.59 -15.99
CA ALA A 20 -7.66 10.13 -16.54
C ALA A 20 -7.71 10.20 -18.08
N ALA A 21 -6.55 10.10 -18.76
CA ALA A 21 -6.45 10.14 -20.21
C ALA A 21 -5.19 9.40 -20.69
N PRO A 22 -5.17 8.92 -21.96
CA PRO A 22 -3.97 8.36 -22.58
C PRO A 22 -2.76 9.29 -22.45
N ARG A 23 -1.60 8.72 -22.15
CA ARG A 23 -0.37 9.47 -21.94
C ARG A 23 0.87 8.67 -22.40
N PRO A 24 1.96 9.34 -22.80
CA PRO A 24 3.15 8.65 -23.30
C PRO A 24 4.03 8.06 -22.19
N ASP A 25 3.93 8.57 -20.96
CA ASP A 25 4.80 8.25 -19.83
C ASP A 25 4.02 7.96 -18.55
N CYS A 26 4.58 7.24 -17.59
CA CYS A 26 3.99 7.07 -16.26
C CYS A 26 4.86 7.82 -15.24
N PRO A 27 4.43 8.98 -14.70
CA PRO A 27 5.19 9.73 -13.70
C PRO A 27 5.63 8.91 -12.50
N VAL A 28 4.78 7.98 -12.06
CA VAL A 28 5.11 7.05 -10.97
C VAL A 28 6.28 6.14 -11.37
N CYS A 29 6.31 5.60 -12.58
CA CYS A 29 7.42 4.75 -13.08
C CYS A 29 8.69 5.53 -13.45
N LEU A 30 8.56 6.82 -13.76
CA LEU A 30 9.70 7.69 -14.04
C LEU A 30 10.40 8.18 -12.77
N ASP A 31 9.73 8.10 -11.63
CA ASP A 31 10.33 8.37 -10.33
C ASP A 31 11.33 7.28 -9.95
N GLU A 32 12.44 7.68 -9.32
CA GLU A 32 13.54 6.78 -8.96
C GLU A 32 13.16 5.70 -7.93
N ARG A 33 11.97 5.81 -7.32
CA ARG A 33 11.44 4.80 -6.40
C ARG A 33 10.66 3.69 -7.10
N GLN A 34 10.52 3.78 -8.42
CA GLN A 34 9.95 2.77 -9.29
C GLN A 34 10.81 2.67 -10.57
N TYR A 35 10.32 1.96 -11.58
CA TYR A 35 10.98 1.86 -12.86
C TYR A 35 9.98 1.76 -14.01
N VAL A 36 10.44 2.10 -15.20
CA VAL A 36 9.78 1.75 -16.46
C VAL A 36 10.10 0.29 -16.77
N GLY A 37 9.09 -0.50 -17.13
CA GLY A 37 9.26 -1.90 -17.47
C GLY A 37 10.29 -2.14 -18.59
N ARG A 38 10.87 -3.34 -18.64
CA ARG A 38 11.92 -3.71 -19.62
C ARG A 38 11.49 -3.55 -21.08
N GLY A 39 10.18 -3.64 -21.36
CA GLY A 39 9.58 -3.40 -22.67
C GLY A 39 9.29 -1.93 -22.99
N GLY A 40 9.73 -1.00 -22.14
CA GLY A 40 9.35 0.41 -22.19
C GLY A 40 8.03 0.71 -21.48
N GLN A 41 7.54 1.94 -21.64
CA GLN A 41 6.26 2.34 -21.09
C GLN A 41 5.13 1.68 -21.88
N GLN A 42 4.32 0.89 -21.20
CA GLN A 42 3.17 0.20 -21.78
C GLN A 42 1.90 0.46 -20.96
N TRP A 43 0.76 0.32 -21.62
CA TRP A 43 -0.56 0.61 -21.08
C TRP A 43 -1.51 -0.53 -21.36
N THR A 44 -2.47 -0.71 -20.46
CA THR A 44 -3.64 -1.55 -20.63
C THR A 44 -4.87 -0.84 -20.04
N SER A 45 -5.97 -1.56 -19.81
CA SER A 45 -7.17 -1.06 -19.13
C SER A 45 -7.79 -2.19 -18.30
N VAL A 46 -8.65 -1.84 -17.34
CA VAL A 46 -9.37 -2.86 -16.54
C VAL A 46 -10.24 -3.75 -17.44
N ALA A 47 -10.81 -3.19 -18.51
CA ALA A 47 -11.60 -3.94 -19.50
C ALA A 47 -10.76 -5.00 -20.22
N GLU A 48 -9.52 -4.68 -20.60
CA GLU A 48 -8.59 -5.64 -21.20
C GLU A 48 -8.17 -6.72 -20.19
N LEU A 49 -7.85 -6.35 -18.94
CA LEU A 49 -7.51 -7.34 -17.90
C LEU A 49 -8.63 -8.36 -17.69
N ARG A 50 -9.90 -7.91 -17.69
CA ARG A 50 -11.08 -8.79 -17.63
C ARG A 50 -11.18 -9.69 -18.86
N ALA A 51 -10.95 -9.14 -20.06
CA ALA A 51 -10.98 -9.91 -21.31
C ALA A 51 -9.87 -10.97 -21.37
N ASP A 52 -8.71 -10.68 -20.79
CA ASP A 52 -7.56 -11.59 -20.66
C ASP A 52 -7.77 -12.68 -19.59
N GLY A 53 -8.92 -12.68 -18.90
CA GLY A 53 -9.31 -13.72 -17.97
C GLY A 53 -8.74 -13.58 -16.56
N HIS A 54 -8.29 -12.38 -16.16
CA HIS A 54 -7.98 -12.11 -14.76
C HIS A 54 -9.22 -12.32 -13.90
N GLN A 55 -9.03 -12.75 -12.66
CA GLN A 55 -10.08 -12.98 -11.67
C GLN A 55 -9.65 -12.43 -10.32
N GLY A 56 -10.62 -12.05 -9.49
CA GLY A 56 -10.37 -11.67 -8.10
C GLY A 56 -9.80 -12.85 -7.29
N ARG A 57 -8.79 -12.57 -6.46
CA ARG A 57 -8.25 -13.49 -5.47
C ARG A 57 -8.56 -12.97 -4.07
N PHE A 58 -9.12 -13.83 -3.23
CA PHE A 58 -9.44 -13.53 -1.84
C PHE A 58 -8.78 -14.54 -0.92
N GLU A 59 -8.18 -14.07 0.18
CA GLU A 59 -7.53 -14.94 1.16
C GLU A 59 -7.52 -14.31 2.56
N GLU A 60 -7.95 -15.06 3.57
CA GLU A 60 -7.90 -14.58 4.97
C GLU A 60 -6.44 -14.41 5.43
N GLN A 61 -6.08 -13.20 5.85
CA GLN A 61 -4.71 -12.84 6.23
C GLN A 61 -4.50 -12.84 7.75
N GLY A 62 -5.59 -12.81 8.51
CA GLY A 62 -5.58 -12.86 9.96
C GLY A 62 -6.90 -12.36 10.55
N PRO A 63 -7.01 -12.23 11.88
CA PRO A 63 -8.26 -11.87 12.53
C PRO A 63 -8.85 -10.57 11.98
N GLY A 64 -10.01 -10.67 11.31
CA GLY A 64 -10.71 -9.53 10.75
C GLY A 64 -10.10 -8.93 9.48
N VAL A 65 -9.07 -9.54 8.88
CA VAL A 65 -8.35 -9.01 7.71
C VAL A 65 -8.44 -9.97 6.52
N LEU A 66 -9.05 -9.51 5.44
CA LEU A 66 -9.14 -10.24 4.18
C LEU A 66 -8.22 -9.60 3.13
N GLY A 67 -7.37 -10.39 2.48
CA GLY A 67 -6.54 -9.94 1.35
C GLY A 67 -7.31 -10.02 0.05
N ILE A 68 -7.15 -9.02 -0.81
CA ILE A 68 -7.80 -8.91 -2.12
C ILE A 68 -6.74 -8.59 -3.18
N GLY A 69 -6.67 -9.41 -4.22
CA GLY A 69 -5.81 -9.18 -5.38
C GLY A 69 -6.37 -9.82 -6.64
N SER A 70 -5.50 -10.22 -7.58
CA SER A 70 -5.92 -10.88 -8.81
C SER A 70 -5.10 -12.14 -9.12
N THR A 71 -5.70 -13.03 -9.91
CA THR A 71 -5.03 -14.16 -10.55
C THR A 71 -5.31 -14.10 -12.06
N PRO A 72 -4.29 -14.05 -12.93
CA PRO A 72 -2.87 -13.85 -12.61
C PRO A 72 -2.59 -12.56 -11.82
N GLU A 73 -1.42 -12.50 -11.19
CA GLU A 73 -0.94 -11.26 -10.56
C GLU A 73 -0.68 -10.21 -11.66
N PHE A 74 -1.01 -8.96 -11.37
CA PHE A 74 -0.88 -7.85 -12.32
C PHE A 74 -0.07 -6.70 -11.74
N ALA A 75 0.72 -6.04 -12.60
CA ALA A 75 1.61 -4.94 -12.24
C ALA A 75 2.57 -5.33 -11.10
N ILE A 76 2.49 -4.64 -9.95
CA ILE A 76 3.35 -4.90 -8.80
C ILE A 76 2.97 -6.20 -8.08
N GLY A 77 1.74 -6.69 -8.24
CA GLY A 77 1.29 -7.93 -7.60
C GLY A 77 0.99 -7.78 -6.10
N GLN A 78 0.78 -6.55 -5.60
CA GLN A 78 0.35 -6.33 -4.22
C GLN A 78 -1.08 -6.83 -3.98
N ARG A 79 -1.45 -7.00 -2.71
CA ARG A 79 -2.84 -7.16 -2.29
C ARG A 79 -3.32 -5.93 -1.51
N ALA A 80 -4.57 -5.57 -1.72
CA ALA A 80 -5.31 -4.70 -0.81
C ALA A 80 -5.76 -5.52 0.40
N LEU A 81 -6.01 -4.85 1.52
CA LEU A 81 -6.46 -5.49 2.76
C LEU A 81 -7.79 -4.87 3.21
N LEU A 82 -8.85 -5.67 3.24
CA LEU A 82 -10.16 -5.29 3.76
C LEU A 82 -10.21 -5.60 5.26
N LEU A 83 -10.28 -4.55 6.07
CA LEU A 83 -10.39 -4.63 7.53
C LEU A 83 -11.85 -4.56 7.95
N ARG A 84 -12.33 -5.58 8.65
CA ARG A 84 -13.68 -5.62 9.26
C ARG A 84 -13.64 -4.93 10.62
N THR A 85 -14.06 -3.67 10.66
CA THR A 85 -14.02 -2.83 11.88
C THR A 85 -15.41 -2.56 12.44
N ALA A 86 -15.51 -2.04 13.67
CA ALA A 86 -16.80 -1.70 14.28
C ALA A 86 -17.51 -0.54 13.55
N ALA A 87 -16.75 0.31 12.85
CA ALA A 87 -17.25 1.44 12.06
C ALA A 87 -17.58 1.08 10.59
N GLY A 88 -17.57 -0.22 10.25
CA GLY A 88 -17.69 -0.73 8.89
C GLY A 88 -16.34 -1.12 8.29
N ASN A 89 -16.35 -1.62 7.06
CA ASN A 89 -15.13 -2.13 6.45
C ASN A 89 -14.25 -1.00 5.89
N VAL A 90 -12.96 -1.02 6.20
CA VAL A 90 -11.97 -0.10 5.62
C VAL A 90 -11.04 -0.88 4.70
N LEU A 91 -10.85 -0.38 3.48
CA LEU A 91 -9.87 -0.92 2.54
C LEU A 91 -8.54 -0.20 2.71
N TRP A 92 -7.49 -0.97 2.98
CA TRP A 92 -6.11 -0.51 2.99
C TRP A 92 -5.42 -0.87 1.68
N ASP A 93 -4.85 0.14 1.01
CA ASP A 93 -4.31 0.09 -0.34
C ASP A 93 -5.35 -0.31 -1.41
N CYS A 94 -4.99 -0.14 -2.69
CA CYS A 94 -5.80 -0.61 -3.80
C CYS A 94 -4.99 -1.56 -4.70
N VAL A 95 -5.74 -2.38 -5.44
CA VAL A 95 -5.21 -3.18 -6.54
C VAL A 95 -5.83 -2.69 -7.86
N PRO A 96 -5.13 -2.84 -9.00
CA PRO A 96 -5.65 -2.32 -10.27
C PRO A 96 -6.89 -3.08 -10.76
N TYR A 97 -6.96 -4.39 -10.50
CA TYR A 97 -8.04 -5.23 -10.99
C TYR A 97 -9.32 -5.07 -10.16
N LEU A 98 -10.45 -4.84 -10.83
CA LEU A 98 -11.77 -4.78 -10.23
C LEU A 98 -12.80 -5.29 -11.24
N ASP A 99 -13.64 -6.25 -10.85
CA ASP A 99 -14.76 -6.76 -11.65
C ASP A 99 -16.07 -6.86 -10.85
N ASP A 100 -17.15 -7.21 -11.53
CA ASP A 100 -18.47 -7.30 -10.90
C ASP A 100 -18.54 -8.41 -9.84
N ALA A 101 -17.71 -9.45 -9.96
CA ALA A 101 -17.65 -10.53 -8.98
C ALA A 101 -16.94 -10.07 -7.70
N VAL A 102 -15.81 -9.38 -7.83
CA VAL A 102 -15.09 -8.75 -6.72
C VAL A 102 -15.99 -7.74 -6.00
N ILE A 103 -16.68 -6.88 -6.76
CA ILE A 103 -17.61 -5.89 -6.19
C ILE A 103 -18.72 -6.59 -5.40
N ARG A 104 -19.32 -7.65 -5.97
CA ARG A 104 -20.38 -8.41 -5.29
C ARG A 104 -19.87 -9.05 -4.00
N GLU A 105 -18.72 -9.71 -4.04
CA GLU A 105 -18.14 -10.39 -2.87
C GLU A 105 -17.85 -9.40 -1.73
N VAL A 106 -17.25 -8.25 -2.03
CA VAL A 106 -16.99 -7.23 -1.01
C VAL A 106 -18.30 -6.61 -0.48
N ARG A 107 -19.34 -6.46 -1.31
CA ARG A 107 -20.67 -6.00 -0.84
C ARG A 107 -21.34 -7.01 0.09
N GLU A 108 -21.22 -8.30 -0.20
CA GLU A 108 -21.72 -9.39 0.67
C GLU A 108 -21.00 -9.39 2.04
N LEU A 109 -19.75 -8.93 2.08
CA LEU A 109 -18.97 -8.72 3.31
C LEU A 109 -19.31 -7.40 4.05
N GLY A 110 -20.24 -6.60 3.56
CA GLY A 110 -20.66 -5.32 4.17
C GLY A 110 -20.17 -4.06 3.45
N GLY A 111 -19.58 -4.19 2.27
CA GLY A 111 -19.12 -3.06 1.45
C GLY A 111 -17.80 -2.45 1.95
N ILE A 112 -17.57 -1.18 1.64
CA ILE A 112 -16.42 -0.39 2.08
C ILE A 112 -16.94 0.98 2.54
N THR A 113 -16.56 1.44 3.73
CA THR A 113 -16.94 2.75 4.27
C THR A 113 -15.84 3.80 4.08
N ALA A 114 -14.58 3.38 3.96
CA ALA A 114 -13.46 4.25 3.62
C ALA A 114 -12.33 3.45 2.95
N ILE A 115 -11.58 4.11 2.08
CA ILE A 115 -10.35 3.60 1.48
C ILE A 115 -9.19 4.48 1.98
N ALA A 116 -8.12 3.88 2.47
CA ALA A 116 -6.89 4.59 2.78
C ALA A 116 -5.72 3.92 2.07
N ILE A 117 -4.83 4.70 1.48
CA ILE A 117 -3.75 4.16 0.64
C ILE A 117 -2.41 4.63 1.17
N SER A 118 -1.46 3.71 1.24
CA SER A 118 -0.13 3.93 1.79
C SER A 118 0.68 4.93 0.98
N HIS A 119 0.76 4.79 -0.35
CA HIS A 119 1.63 5.63 -1.19
C HIS A 119 1.32 5.45 -2.70
N PRO A 120 1.90 6.26 -3.60
CA PRO A 120 1.54 6.34 -5.02
C PRO A 120 1.57 5.05 -5.84
N HIS A 121 2.41 4.07 -5.48
CA HIS A 121 2.43 2.80 -6.21
C HIS A 121 1.11 2.03 -6.10
N PHE A 122 0.37 2.23 -5.00
CA PHE A 122 -0.89 1.53 -4.73
C PHE A 122 -2.13 2.40 -4.94
N TYR A 123 -2.00 3.57 -5.58
CA TYR A 123 -3.15 4.39 -6.00
C TYR A 123 -4.00 3.66 -7.05
N SER A 124 -3.36 2.82 -7.88
CA SER A 124 -4.00 1.86 -8.78
C SER A 124 -5.25 2.42 -9.48
N THR A 125 -6.40 1.75 -9.34
CA THR A 125 -7.73 2.17 -9.83
C THR A 125 -8.61 2.71 -8.69
N MET A 126 -8.03 3.44 -7.72
CA MET A 126 -8.72 3.92 -6.51
C MET A 126 -10.03 4.67 -6.77
N ALA A 127 -10.16 5.38 -7.90
CA ALA A 127 -11.39 6.06 -8.27
C ALA A 127 -12.51 5.06 -8.63
N ASP A 128 -12.19 3.97 -9.33
CA ASP A 128 -13.17 2.92 -9.66
C ASP A 128 -13.60 2.17 -8.38
N TRP A 129 -12.66 1.91 -7.46
CA TRP A 129 -13.00 1.38 -6.14
C TRP A 129 -13.92 2.34 -5.37
N ALA A 130 -13.59 3.63 -5.32
CA ALA A 130 -14.40 4.63 -4.64
C ALA A 130 -15.84 4.67 -5.19
N HIS A 131 -16.00 4.68 -6.51
CA HIS A 131 -17.32 4.74 -7.15
C HIS A 131 -18.11 3.44 -7.00
N ALA A 132 -17.44 2.28 -7.02
CA ALA A 132 -18.10 0.98 -6.84
C ALA A 132 -18.72 0.81 -5.45
N PHE A 133 -18.16 1.46 -4.43
CA PHE A 133 -18.59 1.32 -3.03
C PHE A 133 -19.11 2.61 -2.39
N ASP A 134 -19.19 3.71 -3.14
CA ASP A 134 -19.55 5.05 -2.62
C ASP A 134 -18.70 5.44 -1.40
N ALA A 135 -17.38 5.19 -1.50
CA ALA A 135 -16.44 5.32 -0.40
C ALA A 135 -15.40 6.43 -0.66
N PRO A 136 -15.11 7.31 0.32
CA PRO A 136 -14.03 8.29 0.20
C PRO A 136 -12.65 7.61 0.22
N VAL A 137 -11.69 8.19 -0.52
CA VAL A 137 -10.29 7.75 -0.56
C VAL A 137 -9.40 8.75 0.16
N TYR A 138 -8.72 8.32 1.21
CA TYR A 138 -7.83 9.17 2.01
C TYR A 138 -6.38 9.04 1.56
N LEU A 139 -5.82 10.17 1.11
CA LEU A 139 -4.42 10.31 0.68
C LEU A 139 -3.73 11.42 1.46
N HIS A 140 -2.43 11.31 1.72
CA HIS A 140 -1.69 12.43 2.29
C HIS A 140 -1.48 13.52 1.24
N GLU A 141 -1.63 14.79 1.61
CA GLU A 141 -1.56 15.92 0.67
C GLU A 141 -0.20 16.08 -0.02
N ALA A 142 0.88 15.68 0.65
CA ALA A 142 2.24 15.76 0.11
C ALA A 142 2.44 14.88 -1.15
N ASP A 143 1.58 13.88 -1.34
CA ASP A 143 1.59 13.00 -2.50
C ASP A 143 0.53 13.35 -3.55
N ARG A 144 -0.18 14.48 -3.40
CA ARG A 144 -1.23 14.92 -4.34
C ARG A 144 -0.76 14.97 -5.80
N GLN A 145 0.51 15.32 -6.02
CA GLN A 145 1.10 15.40 -7.36
C GLN A 145 1.12 14.05 -8.11
N TRP A 146 1.05 12.93 -7.37
CA TRP A 146 1.08 11.58 -7.95
C TRP A 146 -0.30 11.07 -8.37
N VAL A 147 -1.37 11.83 -8.14
CA VAL A 147 -2.73 11.45 -8.51
C VAL A 147 -2.88 11.45 -10.02
N GLY A 148 -2.89 10.26 -10.62
CA GLY A 148 -3.03 10.08 -12.08
C GLY A 148 -4.44 10.34 -12.61
N ARG A 149 -5.46 10.10 -11.79
CA ARG A 149 -6.87 10.38 -12.07
C ARG A 149 -7.48 11.17 -10.92
N PRO A 150 -7.57 12.51 -11.02
CA PRO A 150 -8.28 13.32 -10.04
C PRO A 150 -9.75 12.92 -9.96
N ASP A 151 -10.31 12.88 -8.75
CA ASP A 151 -11.68 12.44 -8.52
C ASP A 151 -12.31 13.15 -7.29
N PRO A 152 -13.61 13.49 -7.29
CA PRO A 152 -14.28 14.09 -6.14
C PRO A 152 -14.36 13.17 -4.91
N ALA A 153 -14.12 11.87 -5.02
CA ALA A 153 -14.06 10.95 -3.88
C ALA A 153 -12.78 11.12 -3.05
N LEU A 154 -11.73 11.77 -3.58
CA LEU A 154 -10.45 11.92 -2.89
C LEU A 154 -10.56 12.91 -1.72
N ARG A 155 -9.98 12.55 -0.59
CA ARG A 155 -9.85 13.34 0.63
C ARG A 155 -8.38 13.42 0.99
N PHE A 156 -7.87 14.64 1.08
CA PHE A 156 -6.48 14.87 1.45
C PHE A 156 -6.38 15.19 2.93
N TRP A 157 -5.46 14.51 3.61
CA TRP A 157 -5.10 14.82 5.00
C TRP A 157 -3.66 15.31 5.08
N SER A 158 -3.35 16.02 6.16
CA SER A 158 -2.07 16.71 6.37
C SER A 158 -1.45 16.34 7.71
N GLY A 159 -0.13 16.47 7.81
CA GLY A 159 0.60 16.32 9.07
C GLY A 159 1.01 14.88 9.35
N ARG A 160 1.39 14.60 10.61
CA ARG A 160 1.95 13.29 10.98
C ARG A 160 0.91 12.21 11.21
N THR A 161 -0.31 12.59 11.60
CA THR A 161 -1.37 11.63 11.91
C THR A 161 -2.73 12.14 11.45
N HIS A 162 -3.59 11.20 11.09
CA HIS A 162 -5.00 11.45 10.80
C HIS A 162 -5.84 10.32 11.39
N ARG A 163 -6.78 10.67 12.27
CA ARG A 163 -7.70 9.70 12.87
C ARG A 163 -8.80 9.40 11.85
N LEU A 164 -8.78 8.20 11.28
CA LEU A 164 -9.75 7.76 10.27
C LEU A 164 -11.05 7.28 10.94
N THR A 165 -10.92 6.51 12.01
CA THR A 165 -12.04 6.08 12.87
C THR A 165 -11.59 6.08 14.34
N ASP A 166 -12.45 5.63 15.26
CA ASP A 166 -12.04 5.41 16.64
C ASP A 166 -10.98 4.30 16.79
N GLU A 167 -10.93 3.38 15.82
CA GLU A 167 -10.06 2.21 15.83
C GLU A 167 -8.82 2.37 14.93
N LEU A 168 -8.89 3.24 13.91
CA LEU A 168 -7.90 3.37 12.85
C LEU A 168 -7.26 4.76 12.82
N THR A 169 -5.93 4.79 12.81
CA THR A 169 -5.14 6.02 12.68
C THR A 169 -4.16 5.87 11.52
N LEU A 170 -4.21 6.80 10.57
CA LEU A 170 -3.19 6.96 9.54
C LEU A 170 -2.00 7.72 10.14
N ILE A 171 -0.80 7.27 9.82
CA ILE A 171 0.45 7.80 10.34
C ILE A 171 1.37 8.01 9.15
N ASN A 172 1.88 9.22 8.96
CA ASN A 172 2.93 9.48 7.99
C ASN A 172 4.27 9.27 8.70
N PRO A 173 5.06 8.22 8.38
CA PRO A 173 6.36 8.00 9.01
C PRO A 173 7.47 8.89 8.44
N GLY A 174 7.27 9.53 7.27
CA GLY A 174 8.25 10.41 6.62
C GLY A 174 9.37 9.68 5.87
N VAL A 175 9.04 8.51 5.31
CA VAL A 175 9.95 7.61 4.58
C VAL A 175 9.25 7.12 3.32
N HIS A 176 9.98 6.57 2.34
CA HIS A 176 9.43 6.04 1.08
C HIS A 176 8.87 7.13 0.15
N PHE A 177 7.78 7.80 0.51
CA PHE A 177 7.28 9.04 -0.12
C PHE A 177 7.08 10.14 0.94
N PRO A 178 7.16 11.43 0.56
CA PRO A 178 6.83 12.53 1.47
C PRO A 178 5.44 12.39 2.10
N GLY A 179 4.47 11.85 1.36
CA GLY A 179 3.12 11.56 1.82
C GLY A 179 2.84 10.09 2.12
N SER A 180 3.86 9.23 2.21
CA SER A 180 3.65 7.84 2.58
C SER A 180 2.92 7.73 3.92
N ALA A 181 2.08 6.71 4.04
CA ALA A 181 1.24 6.44 5.18
C ALA A 181 1.33 4.96 5.57
N VAL A 182 1.29 4.73 6.88
CA VAL A 182 0.95 3.42 7.46
C VAL A 182 -0.33 3.59 8.27
N MET A 183 -1.10 2.51 8.43
CA MET A 183 -2.32 2.55 9.24
C MET A 183 -2.15 1.70 10.49
N HIS A 184 -2.43 2.29 11.65
CA HIS A 184 -2.49 1.60 12.93
C HIS A 184 -3.94 1.23 13.25
N TRP A 185 -4.15 -0.02 13.63
CA TRP A 185 -5.41 -0.53 14.16
C TRP A 185 -5.25 -0.87 15.65
N ASN A 186 -6.00 -0.22 16.53
CA ASN A 186 -5.81 -0.32 17.98
C ASN A 186 -6.58 -1.46 18.66
N VAL A 187 -7.32 -2.28 17.90
CA VAL A 187 -8.16 -3.37 18.43
C VAL A 187 -7.34 -4.58 18.85
N GLY A 188 -7.77 -5.27 19.91
CA GLY A 188 -7.11 -6.49 20.39
C GLY A 188 -5.69 -6.19 20.85
N ARG A 189 -4.68 -6.87 20.31
CA ARG A 189 -3.26 -6.55 20.58
C ARG A 189 -2.68 -5.47 19.63
N GLY A 190 -3.48 -5.00 18.68
CA GLY A 190 -3.13 -3.99 17.69
C GLY A 190 -2.41 -4.56 16.46
N ALA A 191 -2.50 -3.84 15.34
CA ALA A 191 -1.85 -4.17 14.08
C ALA A 191 -1.36 -2.91 13.34
N LEU A 192 -0.33 -3.08 12.51
CA LEU A 192 0.18 -2.04 11.62
C LEU A 192 0.08 -2.52 10.17
N PHE A 193 -0.45 -1.68 9.29
CA PHE A 193 -0.60 -1.95 7.86
C PHE A 193 0.34 -1.01 7.11
N THR A 194 1.28 -1.57 6.36
CA THR A 194 2.50 -0.83 6.00
C THR A 194 2.81 -0.79 4.52
N GLY A 195 2.04 -1.48 3.67
CA GLY A 195 2.40 -1.65 2.27
C GLY A 195 3.80 -2.24 2.14
N ASP A 196 4.65 -1.63 1.31
CA ASP A 196 6.07 -1.95 1.18
C ASP A 196 7.00 -0.93 1.91
N ILE A 197 6.44 0.03 2.64
CA ILE A 197 7.19 1.05 3.39
C ILE A 197 7.98 0.41 4.52
N VAL A 198 7.29 -0.33 5.39
CA VAL A 198 7.89 -1.27 6.35
C VAL A 198 7.72 -2.65 5.74
N ASN A 199 8.68 -3.02 4.89
CA ASN A 199 8.64 -4.26 4.16
C ASN A 199 8.96 -5.45 5.08
N VAL A 200 8.06 -6.43 5.14
CA VAL A 200 8.28 -7.69 5.84
C VAL A 200 9.25 -8.54 5.00
N GLY A 201 10.36 -8.95 5.61
CA GLY A 201 11.35 -9.79 4.93
C GLY A 201 10.86 -11.24 4.76
N PRO A 202 11.54 -12.05 3.92
CA PRO A 202 11.24 -13.49 3.80
C PRO A 202 11.34 -14.24 5.14
N ASP A 203 12.21 -13.77 6.04
CA ASP A 203 12.19 -14.14 7.44
C ASP A 203 11.35 -13.11 8.22
N PRO A 204 10.11 -13.45 8.65
CA PRO A 204 9.17 -12.51 9.27
C PRO A 204 9.61 -12.06 10.67
N ARG A 205 10.78 -12.51 11.15
CA ARG A 205 11.42 -11.94 12.34
C ARG A 205 11.99 -10.55 12.09
N TRP A 206 12.07 -10.12 10.83
CA TRP A 206 12.69 -8.87 10.43
C TRP A 206 11.84 -8.08 9.44
N VAL A 207 11.93 -6.76 9.57
CA VAL A 207 11.41 -5.79 8.60
C VAL A 207 12.53 -4.90 8.08
N SER A 208 12.30 -4.21 6.97
CA SER A 208 13.17 -3.15 6.47
C SER A 208 12.34 -1.93 6.11
N ILE A 209 12.83 -0.75 6.45
CA ILE A 209 12.23 0.53 6.03
C ILE A 209 12.92 0.95 4.74
N MET A 210 12.14 1.07 3.66
CA MET A 210 12.67 1.19 2.30
C MET A 210 12.39 2.57 1.70
N TYR A 211 13.40 3.22 1.12
CA TYR A 211 13.19 4.39 0.28
C TYR A 211 12.52 3.98 -1.04
N SER A 212 13.03 2.90 -1.66
CA SER A 212 12.40 2.24 -2.80
C SER A 212 12.45 0.73 -2.62
N TYR A 213 11.30 0.10 -2.43
CA TYR A 213 11.23 -1.36 -2.46
C TYR A 213 11.51 -1.89 -3.87
N ALA A 214 10.88 -1.30 -4.89
CA ALA A 214 10.98 -1.71 -6.29
C ALA A 214 12.41 -1.72 -6.84
N ASN A 215 13.24 -0.75 -6.46
CA ASN A 215 14.65 -0.67 -6.86
C ASN A 215 15.62 -1.11 -5.75
N HIS A 216 15.10 -1.63 -4.63
CA HIS A 216 15.88 -2.10 -3.48
C HIS A 216 16.83 -1.03 -2.90
N VAL A 217 16.37 0.22 -2.83
CA VAL A 217 17.11 1.32 -2.21
C VAL A 217 16.70 1.43 -0.74
N PRO A 218 17.63 1.23 0.22
CA PRO A 218 17.33 1.38 1.64
C PRO A 218 17.03 2.84 1.98
N GLU A 219 16.23 3.06 3.02
CA GLU A 219 15.99 4.41 3.54
C GLU A 219 17.18 4.93 4.36
N ARG A 220 17.37 6.25 4.43
CA ARG A 220 18.49 6.87 5.15
C ARG A 220 18.44 6.55 6.66
N PRO A 221 19.59 6.37 7.33
CA PRO A 221 19.64 5.97 8.75
C PRO A 221 18.89 6.91 9.71
N ASP A 222 18.96 8.22 9.49
CA ASP A 222 18.23 9.21 10.29
C ASP A 222 16.71 9.09 10.14
N ALA A 223 16.24 8.89 8.91
CA ALA A 223 14.84 8.70 8.60
C ALA A 223 14.31 7.35 9.13
N VAL A 224 15.09 6.27 9.03
CA VAL A 224 14.78 4.97 9.66
C VAL A 224 14.65 5.09 11.17
N ARG A 225 15.57 5.80 11.83
CA ARG A 225 15.50 6.05 13.27
C ARG A 225 14.23 6.81 13.65
N ALA A 226 13.94 7.92 12.97
CA ALA A 226 12.78 8.75 13.25
C ALA A 226 11.45 8.01 13.01
N ALA A 227 11.36 7.21 11.94
CA ALA A 227 10.20 6.36 11.68
C ALA A 227 10.04 5.27 12.76
N GLY A 228 11.13 4.61 13.14
CA GLY A 228 11.12 3.61 14.21
C GLY A 228 10.64 4.18 15.56
N GLU A 229 11.18 5.33 15.96
CA GLU A 229 10.80 6.02 17.20
C GLU A 229 9.33 6.45 17.20
N LEU A 230 8.84 7.01 16.08
CA LEU A 230 7.44 7.39 15.93
C LEU A 230 6.51 6.17 16.08
N LEU A 231 6.80 5.10 15.33
CA LEU A 231 5.94 3.91 15.29
C LEU A 231 5.98 3.14 16.62
N ALA A 232 7.09 3.20 17.36
CA ALA A 232 7.20 2.64 18.71
C ALA A 232 6.19 3.25 19.71
N GLY A 233 5.64 4.44 19.42
CA GLY A 233 4.56 5.05 20.21
C GLY A 233 3.21 4.35 20.10
N TYR A 234 3.06 3.40 19.17
CA TYR A 234 1.82 2.66 18.93
C TYR A 234 1.98 1.19 19.32
N ARG A 235 0.99 0.63 20.02
CA ARG A 235 0.97 -0.81 20.35
C ARG A 235 0.45 -1.62 19.16
N PHE A 236 1.24 -2.55 18.65
CA PHE A 236 0.82 -3.50 17.63
C PHE A 236 1.58 -4.83 17.76
N ASP A 237 0.84 -5.92 17.68
CA ASP A 237 1.40 -7.28 17.71
C ASP A 237 1.64 -7.82 16.29
N ARG A 238 0.93 -7.29 15.29
CA ARG A 238 0.99 -7.73 13.90
C ARG A 238 1.45 -6.62 12.97
N ILE A 239 2.15 -7.00 11.90
CA ILE A 239 2.49 -6.10 10.80
C ILE A 239 2.03 -6.77 9.50
N TYR A 240 1.25 -6.07 8.70
CA TYR A 240 0.76 -6.51 7.39
C TYR A 240 1.43 -5.66 6.31
N GLY A 241 2.34 -6.29 5.54
CA GLY A 241 2.94 -5.68 4.35
C GLY A 241 2.12 -5.92 3.09
N ALA A 242 2.68 -5.58 1.92
CA ALA A 242 1.99 -5.63 0.62
C ALA A 242 1.77 -7.03 0.01
N TRP A 243 2.60 -8.03 0.35
CA TRP A 243 2.62 -9.37 -0.28
C TRP A 243 1.85 -10.42 0.52
N TRP A 244 1.20 -11.40 -0.15
CA TRP A 244 0.39 -12.46 0.47
C TRP A 244 1.04 -13.07 1.73
N ASP A 245 2.31 -13.46 1.66
CA ASP A 245 3.07 -14.04 2.80
C ASP A 245 3.84 -13.01 3.63
N GLY A 246 3.74 -11.73 3.29
CA GLY A 246 4.44 -10.61 3.91
C GLY A 246 3.76 -10.12 5.19
N ALA A 247 3.71 -10.96 6.23
CA ALA A 247 3.14 -10.59 7.52
C ALA A 247 3.99 -11.01 8.72
N VAL A 248 4.05 -10.14 9.73
CA VAL A 248 4.51 -10.48 11.08
C VAL A 248 3.27 -10.85 11.90
N THR A 249 3.22 -12.10 12.38
CA THR A 249 2.01 -12.64 13.02
C THR A 249 1.95 -12.44 14.53
N ALA A 250 3.08 -12.10 15.17
CA ALA A 250 3.19 -11.76 16.59
C ALA A 250 4.47 -10.94 16.88
N GLY A 251 4.45 -10.17 17.97
CA GLY A 251 5.61 -9.40 18.44
C GLY A 251 6.03 -8.25 17.51
N GLY A 252 5.06 -7.60 16.86
CA GLY A 252 5.29 -6.55 15.87
C GLY A 252 6.17 -5.41 16.39
N ASN A 253 5.89 -4.88 17.58
CA ASN A 253 6.72 -3.85 18.21
C ASN A 253 8.18 -4.31 18.38
N GLU A 254 8.43 -5.53 18.86
CA GLU A 254 9.78 -6.08 19.04
C GLU A 254 10.48 -6.33 17.69
N VAL A 255 9.75 -6.81 16.67
CA VAL A 255 10.27 -6.99 15.31
C VAL A 255 10.74 -5.66 14.72
N LEU A 256 9.93 -4.61 14.84
CA LEU A 256 10.30 -3.28 14.37
C LEU A 256 11.57 -2.79 15.09
N ALA A 257 11.55 -2.82 16.43
CA ALA A 257 12.66 -2.32 17.24
C ALA A 257 13.99 -3.02 16.92
N ARG A 258 14.00 -4.37 16.89
CA ARG A 258 15.23 -5.12 16.56
C ARG A 258 15.71 -4.86 15.14
N SER A 259 14.80 -4.62 14.21
CA SER A 259 15.13 -4.41 12.79
C SER A 259 15.78 -3.04 12.58
N VAL A 260 15.22 -2.01 13.21
CA VAL A 260 15.78 -0.65 13.24
C VAL A 260 17.16 -0.68 13.89
N GLU A 261 17.30 -1.29 15.07
CA GLU A 261 18.59 -1.41 15.75
C GLU A 261 19.64 -2.13 14.90
N ARG A 262 19.27 -3.26 14.28
CA ARG A 262 20.14 -4.02 13.38
C ARG A 262 20.63 -3.17 12.21
N TYR A 263 19.74 -2.44 11.55
CA TYR A 263 20.08 -1.59 10.41
C TYR A 263 21.04 -0.47 10.83
N LEU A 264 20.70 0.28 11.88
CA LEU A 264 21.53 1.39 12.36
C LEU A 264 22.91 0.92 12.83
N ARG A 265 23.01 -0.27 13.44
CA ARG A 265 24.29 -0.86 13.82
C ARG A 265 25.14 -1.22 12.60
N HIS A 266 24.53 -1.70 11.51
CA HIS A 266 25.24 -2.01 10.27
C HIS A 266 25.81 -0.74 9.64
N GLU A 267 25.00 0.31 9.52
CA GLU A 267 25.38 1.59 8.90
C GLU A 267 26.45 2.35 9.72
N GLN A 268 26.52 2.11 11.03
CA GLN A 268 27.52 2.71 11.91
C GLN A 268 28.80 1.88 12.05
N ALA A 269 28.87 0.68 11.46
CA ALA A 269 30.05 -0.15 11.54
C ALA A 269 31.21 0.51 10.79
N PRO A 270 32.44 0.53 11.36
CA PRO A 270 33.60 1.06 10.65
C PRO A 270 33.83 0.26 9.36
N PRO A 271 34.33 0.88 8.28
CA PRO A 271 34.68 0.16 7.07
C PRO A 271 35.63 -0.99 7.42
N MET A 272 35.44 -2.15 6.77
CA MET A 272 36.39 -3.25 6.93
C MET A 272 37.78 -2.72 6.58
N LYS A 273 38.74 -2.86 7.51
CA LYS A 273 40.13 -2.49 7.23
C LYS A 273 40.59 -3.34 6.05
N ASP A 274 41.01 -2.67 4.98
CA ASP A 274 41.60 -3.31 3.82
C ASP A 274 42.68 -4.29 4.30
N GLY A 275 42.49 -5.57 3.97
CA GLY A 275 43.47 -6.60 4.29
C GLY A 275 44.77 -6.30 3.55
N SER A 276 45.79 -5.87 4.29
CA SER A 276 47.19 -5.86 3.86
C SER A 276 47.71 -7.27 3.64
#